data_AF-A0A7N2MHZ9-F1
#
_entry.id   AF-A0A7N2MHZ9-F1
#
_cell.length_a   1.000
_cell.length_b   1.000
_cell.length_c   1.000
_cell.angle_alpha   90.00
_cell.angle_beta   90.00
_cell.angle_gamma   90.00
#
_symmetry.space_group_name_H-M   'P 1'
#
loop_
_entity.id
_entity.type
_entity.pdbx_description
1 polymer ?
#
loop_
_entity_poly.entity_id
_entity_poly.type
_entity_poly.pdbx_seq_one_letter_code
_entity_poly.pdbx_strand_id
1 'polypeptide(L)'
;MENLKSTFPIFTTNPFFFKTKAIKPSKFSIKPPPPDFDFRTEIMDDSRAKIAQTHPQLLDLANNGSLVLIEKSQYGPVPAWRTEFVEPEAIWLVGTTHISEESAVEVERVVQTVKPDNVVVELCRSRQV
;
A
#
# COMPACT_ATOMS: atom_id res chain seq x y z
N MET A 1 12.54 -6.36 43.13
CA MET A 1 12.44 -5.92 41.72
C MET A 1 13.67 -6.45 41.02
N GLU A 2 13.52 -7.63 40.45
CA GLU A 2 14.59 -8.41 39.84
C GLU A 2 14.90 -7.84 38.46
N ASN A 3 16.14 -7.42 38.25
CA ASN A 3 16.66 -7.05 36.94
C ASN A 3 16.99 -8.35 36.18
N LEU A 4 16.09 -8.77 35.30
CA LEU A 4 16.34 -9.82 34.32
C LEU A 4 17.43 -9.31 33.36
N LYS A 5 18.69 -9.69 33.64
CA LYS A 5 19.81 -9.54 32.72
C LYS A 5 19.54 -10.41 31.49
N SER A 6 19.15 -9.79 30.39
CA SER A 6 19.07 -10.44 29.08
C SER A 6 20.47 -10.83 28.62
N THR A 7 20.85 -12.08 28.85
CA THR A 7 22.03 -12.72 28.24
C THR A 7 21.64 -13.13 26.83
N PHE A 8 21.82 -12.23 25.87
CA PHE A 8 21.79 -12.61 24.46
C PHE A 8 23.02 -13.48 24.14
N PRO A 9 22.87 -14.69 23.58
CA PRO A 9 24.01 -15.49 23.20
C PRO A 9 24.68 -14.85 21.98
N ILE A 10 25.96 -14.51 22.14
CA ILE A 10 26.84 -14.08 21.06
C ILE A 10 26.98 -15.28 20.10
N PHE A 11 26.56 -15.10 18.85
CA PHE A 11 26.66 -16.11 17.81
C PHE A 11 28.11 -16.59 17.67
N THR A 12 28.30 -17.89 17.86
CA THR A 12 29.57 -18.58 17.61
C THR A 12 29.87 -18.56 16.11
N THR A 13 31.06 -18.07 15.75
CA THR A 13 31.62 -18.10 14.40
C THR A 13 31.81 -19.55 13.96
N ASN A 14 30.92 -20.04 13.10
CA ASN A 14 31.05 -21.36 12.49
C ASN A 14 32.11 -21.27 11.36
N PRO A 15 33.24 -22.02 11.39
CA PRO A 15 34.35 -21.84 10.45
C PRO A 15 34.15 -22.65 9.16
N PHE A 16 32.92 -22.81 8.71
CA PHE A 16 32.66 -23.39 7.39
C PHE A 16 32.85 -22.30 6.34
N PHE A 17 34.07 -22.26 5.77
CA PHE A 17 34.40 -21.52 4.56
C PHE A 17 33.54 -22.00 3.39
N PHE A 18 32.32 -21.46 3.28
CA PHE A 18 31.58 -21.50 2.04
C PHE A 18 32.38 -20.69 1.02
N LYS A 19 32.88 -21.35 -0.03
CA LYS A 19 33.41 -20.67 -1.20
C LYS A 19 32.29 -19.76 -1.73
N THR A 20 32.38 -18.47 -1.47
CA THR A 20 31.48 -17.46 -2.02
C THR A 20 31.74 -17.44 -3.53
N LYS A 21 31.00 -18.26 -4.27
CA LYS A 21 30.94 -18.12 -5.73
C LYS A 21 30.39 -16.72 -5.95
N ALA A 22 31.22 -15.82 -6.52
CA ALA A 22 30.80 -14.47 -6.83
C ALA A 22 29.52 -14.55 -7.67
N ILE A 23 28.40 -14.12 -7.09
CA ILE A 23 27.14 -13.99 -7.80
C ILE A 23 27.37 -12.88 -8.81
N LYS A 24 27.48 -13.25 -10.10
CA LYS A 24 27.56 -12.25 -11.17
C LYS A 24 26.35 -11.32 -11.02
N PRO A 25 26.51 -10.00 -11.02
CA PRO A 25 25.37 -9.10 -10.93
C PRO A 25 24.45 -9.38 -12.11
N SER A 26 23.25 -9.84 -11.81
CA SER A 26 22.21 -9.97 -12.82
C SER A 26 21.81 -8.57 -13.26
N LYS A 27 22.02 -8.24 -14.53
CA LYS A 27 21.52 -7.00 -15.13
C LYS A 27 20.03 -7.17 -15.41
N PHE A 28 19.20 -7.00 -14.39
CA PHE A 28 17.76 -6.83 -14.59
C PHE A 28 17.50 -5.38 -15.02
N SER A 29 16.84 -5.19 -16.15
CA SER A 29 16.41 -3.87 -16.64
C SER A 29 14.89 -3.82 -16.60
N ILE A 30 14.34 -3.04 -15.68
CA ILE A 30 12.91 -2.75 -15.61
C ILE A 30 12.67 -1.58 -16.57
N LYS A 31 11.84 -1.79 -17.61
CA LYS A 31 11.45 -0.71 -18.50
C LYS A 31 10.52 0.24 -17.73
N PRO A 32 10.76 1.56 -17.76
CA PRO A 32 9.82 2.50 -17.19
C PRO A 32 8.48 2.45 -17.95
N PRO A 33 7.38 2.90 -17.33
CA PRO A 33 6.14 3.14 -18.06
C PRO A 33 6.35 4.15 -19.19
N PRO A 34 5.52 4.12 -20.25
CA PRO A 34 5.53 5.12 -21.32
C PRO A 34 5.46 6.56 -20.77
N PRO A 35 6.07 7.56 -21.44
CA PRO A 35 6.07 8.95 -20.96
C PRO A 35 4.68 9.59 -20.82
N ASP A 36 3.70 9.08 -21.57
CA ASP A 36 2.31 9.51 -21.63
C ASP A 36 1.38 8.69 -20.73
N PHE A 37 1.93 7.72 -20.00
CA PHE A 37 1.16 6.88 -19.09
C PHE A 37 0.73 7.66 -17.84
N ASP A 38 -0.58 7.76 -17.64
CA ASP A 38 -1.17 8.25 -16.39
C ASP A 38 -1.99 7.14 -15.74
N PHE A 39 -1.38 6.49 -14.74
CA PHE A 39 -2.00 5.43 -13.96
C PHE A 39 -3.38 5.81 -13.41
N ARG A 40 -3.55 7.08 -13.01
CA ARG A 40 -4.80 7.54 -12.40
C ARG A 40 -5.93 7.48 -13.41
N THR A 41 -5.68 7.88 -14.66
CA THR A 41 -6.69 7.82 -15.72
C THR A 41 -7.08 6.38 -16.07
N GLU A 42 -6.14 5.43 -15.99
CA GLU A 42 -6.42 4.04 -16.31
C GLU A 42 -7.36 3.36 -15.31
N ILE A 43 -7.29 3.73 -14.04
CA ILE A 43 -8.05 3.07 -12.98
C ILE A 43 -9.35 3.79 -12.60
N MET A 44 -9.49 5.07 -12.96
CA MET A 44 -10.57 5.93 -12.46
C MET A 44 -11.97 5.46 -12.88
N ASP A 45 -12.14 5.07 -14.15
CA ASP A 45 -13.45 4.68 -14.67
C ASP A 45 -13.95 3.38 -14.01
N ASP A 46 -13.10 2.37 -13.94
CA ASP A 46 -13.40 1.09 -13.29
C ASP A 46 -13.65 1.26 -11.79
N SER A 47 -12.80 2.04 -11.12
CA SER A 47 -12.98 2.42 -9.71
C SER A 47 -14.35 3.06 -9.48
N ARG A 48 -14.70 4.07 -10.28
CA ARG A 48 -15.98 4.80 -10.17
C ARG A 48 -17.16 3.88 -10.42
N ALA A 49 -17.11 3.04 -11.45
CA ALA A 49 -18.16 2.08 -11.75
C ALA A 49 -18.37 1.09 -10.59
N LYS A 50 -17.27 0.59 -10.01
CA LYS A 50 -17.33 -0.35 -8.89
C LYS A 50 -17.84 0.29 -7.60
N ILE A 51 -17.43 1.53 -7.32
CA ILE A 51 -17.95 2.31 -6.18
C ILE A 51 -19.44 2.58 -6.37
N ALA A 52 -19.89 2.98 -7.56
CA ALA A 52 -21.30 3.19 -7.85
C ALA A 52 -22.15 1.93 -7.61
N GLN A 53 -21.59 0.75 -7.90
CA GLN A 53 -22.25 -0.54 -7.70
C GLN A 53 -22.29 -0.98 -6.23
N THR A 54 -21.17 -0.81 -5.50
CA THR A 54 -20.99 -1.42 -4.17
C THR A 54 -21.24 -0.45 -3.01
N HIS A 55 -20.88 0.82 -3.18
CA HIS A 55 -20.95 1.86 -2.15
C HIS A 55 -21.42 3.19 -2.80
N PRO A 56 -22.65 3.25 -3.34
CA PRO A 56 -23.15 4.43 -4.06
C PRO A 56 -23.14 5.72 -3.24
N GLN A 57 -23.21 5.63 -1.91
CA GLN A 57 -23.09 6.75 -0.97
C GLN A 57 -21.69 7.41 -0.94
N LEU A 58 -20.68 6.78 -1.54
CA LEU A 58 -19.33 7.32 -1.70
C LEU A 58 -19.04 7.76 -3.15
N LEU A 59 -20.03 7.67 -4.05
CA LEU A 59 -19.83 7.95 -5.47
C LEU A 59 -19.44 9.42 -5.73
N ASP A 60 -19.92 10.34 -4.90
CA ASP A 60 -19.52 11.75 -4.96
C ASP A 60 -18.01 11.93 -4.77
N LEU A 61 -17.39 11.16 -3.88
CA LEU A 61 -15.93 11.16 -3.67
C LEU A 61 -15.15 10.52 -4.82
N ALA A 62 -15.75 9.55 -5.50
CA ALA A 62 -15.15 9.02 -6.73
C ALA A 62 -15.24 10.04 -7.87
N ASN A 63 -16.37 10.75 -7.97
CA ASN A 63 -16.60 11.76 -9.01
C ASN A 63 -15.70 13.00 -8.85
N ASN A 64 -15.44 13.44 -7.61
CA ASN A 64 -14.53 14.56 -7.34
C ASN A 64 -13.05 14.14 -7.35
N GLY A 65 -12.76 12.85 -7.43
CA GLY A 65 -11.41 12.28 -7.48
C GLY A 65 -10.74 12.11 -6.12
N SER A 66 -11.41 12.39 -5.00
CA SER A 66 -10.85 12.19 -3.66
C SER A 66 -10.83 10.72 -3.23
N LEU A 67 -11.58 9.84 -3.90
CA LEU A 67 -11.63 8.41 -3.58
C LEU A 67 -11.33 7.54 -4.80
N VAL A 68 -10.44 6.56 -4.62
CA VAL A 68 -10.10 5.56 -5.63
C VAL A 68 -10.12 4.16 -5.02
N LEU A 69 -10.73 3.21 -5.72
CA LEU A 69 -10.76 1.79 -5.37
C LEU A 69 -9.85 1.02 -6.33
N ILE A 70 -8.91 0.26 -5.77
CA ILE A 70 -7.99 -0.62 -6.50
C ILE A 70 -8.27 -2.06 -6.06
N GLU A 71 -8.59 -2.94 -7.01
CA GLU A 71 -8.86 -4.36 -6.73
C GLU A 71 -7.67 -5.22 -7.13
N LYS A 72 -7.25 -6.11 -6.24
CA LYS A 72 -6.10 -7.01 -6.44
C LYS A 72 -6.21 -7.87 -7.71
N SER A 73 -7.42 -8.28 -8.08
CA SER A 73 -7.67 -9.10 -9.26
C SER A 73 -7.14 -8.49 -10.56
N GLN A 74 -6.87 -7.18 -10.58
CA GLN A 74 -6.32 -6.46 -11.74
C GLN A 74 -4.81 -6.71 -11.96
N TYR A 75 -4.04 -7.12 -10.93
CA TYR A 75 -2.58 -7.14 -10.98
C TYR A 75 -1.95 -8.55 -10.94
N GLY A 76 -2.78 -9.58 -11.10
CA GLY A 76 -2.32 -10.98 -11.20
C GLY A 76 -2.06 -11.64 -9.84
N PRO A 77 -1.67 -12.92 -9.83
CA PRO A 77 -1.52 -13.69 -8.60
C PRO A 77 -0.25 -13.29 -7.84
N VAL A 78 -0.33 -13.34 -6.50
CA VAL A 78 0.83 -13.19 -5.62
C VAL A 78 1.85 -14.29 -5.95
N PRO A 79 3.12 -13.95 -6.21
CA PRO A 79 4.14 -14.95 -6.51
C PRO A 79 4.32 -15.96 -5.38
N ALA A 80 4.50 -17.24 -5.72
CA ALA A 80 4.59 -18.36 -4.76
C ALA A 80 5.75 -18.26 -3.75
N TRP A 81 6.69 -17.33 -3.94
CA TRP A 81 7.81 -17.09 -3.03
C TRP A 81 7.54 -16.00 -1.98
N ARG A 82 6.36 -15.36 -2.01
CA ARG A 82 5.88 -14.41 -0.98
C ARG A 82 4.65 -14.96 -0.26
N THR A 83 4.75 -16.16 0.30
CA THR A 83 3.61 -16.79 1.01
C THR A 83 3.29 -16.13 2.36
N GLU A 84 4.26 -15.44 2.94
CA GLU A 84 4.12 -14.74 4.23
C GLU A 84 3.36 -13.42 4.12
N PHE A 85 3.14 -12.92 2.91
CA PHE A 85 2.47 -11.65 2.66
C PHE A 85 1.17 -11.87 1.88
N VAL A 86 0.05 -11.46 2.48
CA VAL A 86 -1.27 -11.51 1.85
C VAL A 86 -1.65 -10.09 1.43
N GLU A 87 -1.64 -9.83 0.13
CA GLU A 87 -2.18 -8.58 -0.41
C GLU A 87 -3.68 -8.48 -0.15
N PRO A 88 -4.18 -7.30 0.27
CA PRO A 88 -5.60 -7.09 0.47
C PRO A 88 -6.35 -7.24 -0.86
N GLU A 89 -7.58 -7.74 -0.80
CA GLU A 89 -8.41 -7.89 -2.01
C GLU A 89 -8.78 -6.54 -2.63
N ALA A 90 -8.90 -5.51 -1.80
CA ALA A 90 -9.20 -4.14 -2.22
C ALA A 90 -8.38 -3.12 -1.40
N ILE A 91 -7.94 -2.07 -2.08
CA ILE A 91 -7.31 -0.89 -1.46
C ILE A 91 -8.18 0.32 -1.78
N TRP A 92 -8.58 1.03 -0.73
CA TRP A 92 -9.32 2.28 -0.82
C TRP A 92 -8.37 3.44 -0.53
N LEU A 93 -8.04 4.20 -1.57
CA LEU A 93 -7.16 5.35 -1.47
C LEU A 93 -7.98 6.63 -1.33
N VAL A 94 -7.79 7.34 -0.23
CA VAL A 94 -8.46 8.62 0.06
C VAL A 94 -7.44 9.74 -0.05
N GLY A 95 -7.65 10.67 -0.99
CA GLY A 95 -6.88 11.89 -1.11
C GLY A 95 -7.37 12.92 -0.09
N THR A 96 -6.47 13.44 0.74
CA THR A 96 -6.82 14.40 1.80
C THR A 96 -5.99 15.66 1.73
N THR A 97 -6.56 16.78 2.19
CA THR A 97 -5.80 18.00 2.49
C THR A 97 -5.65 18.14 4.00
N HIS A 98 -4.40 18.24 4.50
CA HIS A 98 -4.04 18.14 5.93
C HIS A 98 -4.84 19.07 6.87
N ILE A 99 -5.27 20.25 6.42
CA ILE A 99 -5.97 21.24 7.23
C ILE A 99 -7.47 21.34 6.92
N SER A 100 -7.97 20.49 6.03
CA SER A 100 -9.36 20.53 5.61
C SER A 100 -10.23 19.71 6.57
N GLU A 101 -11.17 20.39 7.23
CA GLU A 101 -12.22 19.72 8.01
C GLU A 101 -13.06 18.80 7.11
N GLU A 102 -13.31 19.20 5.86
CA GLU A 102 -14.00 18.38 4.86
C GLU A 102 -13.26 17.06 4.64
N SER A 103 -11.93 17.07 4.49
CA SER A 103 -11.17 15.82 4.33
C SER A 103 -11.30 14.90 5.55
N ALA A 104 -11.41 15.44 6.77
CA ALA A 104 -11.63 14.62 7.96
C ALA A 104 -13.01 13.95 7.93
N VAL A 105 -14.05 14.69 7.55
CA VAL A 105 -15.43 14.17 7.40
C VAL A 105 -15.50 13.12 6.29
N GLU A 106 -14.85 13.35 5.15
CA GLU A 106 -14.79 12.39 4.04
C GLU A 106 -14.12 11.09 4.47
N VAL A 107 -12.97 11.15 5.17
CA VAL A 107 -12.27 9.98 5.70
C VAL A 107 -13.15 9.21 6.68
N GLU A 108 -13.79 9.91 7.62
CA GLU A 108 -14.71 9.29 8.57
C GLU A 108 -15.82 8.52 7.83
N ARG A 109 -16.42 9.15 6.83
CA ARG A 109 -17.50 8.56 6.03
C ARG A 109 -17.04 7.32 5.28
N VAL A 110 -15.84 7.33 4.70
CA VAL A 110 -15.25 6.18 4.00
C VAL A 110 -15.00 5.04 5.00
N VAL A 111 -14.36 5.32 6.14
CA VAL A 111 -14.01 4.28 7.14
C VAL A 111 -15.26 3.64 7.73
N GLN A 112 -16.28 4.43 8.10
CA GLN A 112 -17.53 3.91 8.65
C GLN A 112 -18.31 3.05 7.63
N THR A 113 -18.23 3.42 6.37
CA THR A 113 -18.92 2.73 5.27
C THR A 113 -18.23 1.43 4.88
N VAL A 114 -16.92 1.51 4.59
CA VAL A 114 -16.13 0.39 4.06
C VAL A 114 -15.75 -0.61 5.15
N LYS A 115 -15.58 -0.13 6.40
CA LYS A 115 -15.13 -0.91 7.56
C LYS A 115 -13.86 -1.73 7.23
N PRO A 116 -12.76 -1.07 6.81
CA PRO A 116 -11.55 -1.77 6.39
C PRO A 116 -10.88 -2.50 7.56
N ASP A 117 -10.22 -3.63 7.26
CA ASP A 117 -9.43 -4.37 8.26
C ASP A 117 -8.23 -3.57 8.77
N ASN A 118 -7.66 -2.73 7.92
CA ASN A 118 -6.48 -1.92 8.23
C ASN A 118 -6.66 -0.51 7.67
N VAL A 119 -6.24 0.49 8.45
CA VAL A 119 -6.14 1.88 8.01
C VAL A 119 -4.68 2.29 8.06
N VAL A 120 -4.15 2.76 6.92
CA VAL A 120 -2.78 3.23 6.79
C VAL A 120 -2.81 4.72 6.46
N VAL A 121 -2.00 5.50 7.16
CA VAL A 121 -1.92 6.95 6.98
C VAL A 121 -0.53 7.31 6.47
N GLU A 122 -0.48 7.99 5.32
CA GLU A 122 0.73 8.65 4.86
C GLU A 122 0.78 10.06 5.45
N LEU A 123 1.82 10.34 6.24
CA LEU A 123 2.04 11.66 6.82
C LEU A 123 3.05 12.44 5.98
N CYS A 124 2.67 13.63 5.51
CA CYS A 124 3.59 14.54 4.85
C CYS A 124 4.66 15.04 5.84
N ARG A 125 5.94 14.69 5.58
CA ARG A 125 7.08 15.02 6.44
C ARG A 125 7.45 16.52 6.46
N SER A 126 7.09 17.27 5.43
CA SER A 126 7.61 18.62 5.19
C SER A 126 6.50 19.68 5.21
N ARG A 127 6.22 20.23 6.39
CA ARG A 127 5.62 21.56 6.60
C ARG A 127 5.83 21.93 8.07
N GLN A 128 6.79 22.82 8.32
CA GLN A 128 6.87 23.53 9.61
C GLN A 128 5.69 24.49 9.67
N VAL A 129 5.03 24.55 10.83
CA VAL A 129 4.01 25.56 11.16
C VAL A 129 4.70 26.88 11.44
#